data_AF-A0A950WE11-F1
#
_entry.id   AF-A0A950WE11-F1
#
_cell.length_a   1.000
_cell.length_b   1.000
_cell.length_c   1.000
_cell.angle_alpha   90.00
_cell.angle_beta   90.00
_cell.angle_gamma   90.00
#
_symmetry.space_group_name_H-M   'P 1'
#
loop_
_entity.id
_entity.type
_entity.pdbx_description
1 polymer ?
#
loop_
_entity_poly.entity_id
_entity_poly.type
_entity_poly.pdbx_seq_one_letter_code
_entity_poly.pdbx_strand_id
1 'polypeptide(L)'
;MHNYDILKDTWIYQEIKQQVQEEEQQQCLVEQRQTLLTIVQARFPRIESLAKKVIENITEPAILRELIVSISIARAEKEARQSFTGVTKADNEGI
;
A
#
# COMPACT_ATOMS: atom_id res chain seq x y z
N MET A 1 -27.29 30.45 -6.10
CA MET A 1 -27.23 29.14 -5.41
C MET A 1 -26.96 28.11 -6.48
N HIS A 2 -25.76 27.54 -6.55
CA HIS A 2 -25.40 26.61 -7.62
C HIS A 2 -26.11 25.27 -7.32
N ASN A 3 -26.92 24.77 -8.25
CA ASN A 3 -27.69 23.52 -8.11
C ASN A 3 -26.84 22.30 -7.69
N TYR A 4 -25.52 22.37 -7.85
CA TYR A 4 -24.55 21.35 -7.41
C TYR A 4 -24.43 21.21 -5.88
N ASP A 5 -24.62 22.28 -5.11
CA ASP A 5 -24.46 22.21 -3.65
C ASP A 5 -25.59 21.39 -3.01
N ILE A 6 -26.81 21.51 -3.54
CA ILE A 6 -27.97 20.73 -3.09
C ILE A 6 -27.75 19.23 -3.32
N LEU A 7 -27.10 18.86 -4.42
CA LEU A 7 -26.80 17.46 -4.74
C LEU A 7 -25.76 16.87 -3.79
N LYS A 8 -24.76 17.65 -3.37
CA LYS A 8 -23.72 17.18 -2.42
C LYS A 8 -24.28 16.82 -1.05
N ASP A 9 -25.35 17.47 -0.63
CA ASP A 9 -25.99 17.22 0.67
C ASP A 9 -26.96 16.03 0.64
N THR A 10 -27.18 15.41 -0.54
CA THR A 10 -28.00 14.21 -0.64
C THR A 10 -27.25 12.98 -0.13
N TRP A 11 -27.96 12.06 0.53
CA TRP A 11 -27.36 10.79 1.00
C TRP A 11 -26.76 9.99 -0.17
N ILE A 12 -27.42 10.02 -1.34
CA ILE A 12 -27.01 9.26 -2.53
C ILE A 12 -25.65 9.75 -3.01
N TYR A 13 -25.41 11.06 -3.02
CA TYR A 13 -24.13 11.61 -3.41
C TYR A 13 -23.01 11.23 -2.42
N GLN A 14 -23.31 11.24 -1.11
CA GLN A 14 -22.33 10.84 -0.09
C GLN A 14 -21.98 9.35 -0.21
N GLU A 15 -22.97 8.49 -0.44
CA GLU A 15 -22.77 7.05 -0.68
C GLU A 15 -21.87 6.80 -1.90
N ILE A 16 -22.19 7.42 -3.04
CA ILE A 16 -21.36 7.31 -4.26
C ILE A 16 -19.95 7.81 -3.99
N LYS A 17 -19.81 8.94 -3.30
CA LYS A 17 -18.50 9.50 -2.97
C LYS A 17 -17.68 8.55 -2.09
N GLN A 18 -18.31 7.91 -1.11
CA GLN A 18 -17.64 6.93 -0.26
C GLN A 18 -17.18 5.71 -1.07
N GLN A 19 -18.04 5.16 -1.93
CA GLN A 19 -17.69 4.03 -2.80
C GLN A 19 -16.52 4.36 -3.72
N VAL A 20 -16.54 5.52 -4.37
CA VAL A 20 -15.43 5.98 -5.21
C VAL A 20 -14.13 6.09 -4.40
N GLN A 21 -14.20 6.63 -3.19
CA GLN A 21 -13.02 6.74 -2.32
C GLN A 21 -12.48 5.36 -1.91
N GLU A 22 -13.35 4.40 -1.60
CA GLU A 22 -12.94 3.02 -1.28
C GLU A 22 -12.30 2.34 -2.49
N GLU A 23 -12.86 2.49 -3.68
CA GLU A 23 -12.29 1.98 -4.93
C GLU A 23 -10.91 2.59 -5.24
N GLU A 24 -10.76 3.90 -5.11
CA GLU A 24 -9.49 4.61 -5.29
C GLU A 24 -8.42 4.11 -4.31
N GLN A 25 -8.80 3.88 -3.05
CA GLN A 25 -7.89 3.33 -2.05
C GLN A 25 -7.44 1.91 -2.40
N GLN A 26 -8.36 1.06 -2.85
CA GLN A 26 -8.03 -0.31 -3.28
C GLN A 26 -7.12 -0.32 -4.52
N GLN A 27 -7.40 0.53 -5.52
CA GLN A 27 -6.56 0.65 -6.70
C GLN A 27 -5.15 1.14 -6.33
N CYS A 28 -5.05 2.16 -5.48
CA CYS A 28 -3.77 2.68 -5.01
C CYS A 28 -2.93 1.60 -4.29
N LEU A 29 -3.57 0.75 -3.47
CA LEU A 29 -2.90 -0.39 -2.83
C LEU A 29 -2.37 -1.39 -3.85
N VAL A 30 -3.17 -1.76 -4.85
CA VAL A 30 -2.75 -2.70 -5.91
C VAL A 30 -1.55 -2.15 -6.68
N GLU A 31 -1.59 -0.88 -7.07
CA GLU A 31 -0.51 -0.23 -7.81
C GLU A 31 0.80 -0.17 -7.00
N GLN A 32 0.70 0.16 -5.71
CA GLN A 32 1.87 0.18 -4.82
C GLN A 32 2.45 -1.21 -4.63
N ARG A 33 1.61 -2.25 -4.48
CA ARG A 33 2.07 -3.65 -4.35
C ARG A 33 2.83 -4.07 -5.60
N GLN A 34 2.29 -3.73 -6.77
CA GLN A 34 2.93 -4.04 -8.04
C GLN A 34 4.26 -3.29 -8.20
N THR A 35 4.29 -2.01 -7.84
CA THR A 35 5.52 -1.19 -7.87
C THR A 35 6.61 -1.80 -6.99
N LEU A 36 6.27 -2.19 -5.77
CA LEU A 36 7.20 -2.83 -4.84
C LEU A 36 7.74 -4.14 -5.40
N LEU A 37 6.88 -5.00 -5.97
CA LEU A 37 7.32 -6.24 -6.61
C LEU A 37 8.27 -5.99 -7.77
N THR A 38 7.97 -5.01 -8.63
CA THR A 38 8.85 -4.65 -9.75
C THR A 38 10.23 -4.23 -9.27
N ILE A 39 10.32 -3.42 -8.20
CA ILE A 39 11.61 -3.00 -7.62
C ILE A 39 12.35 -4.21 -7.02
N VAL A 40 11.65 -5.07 -6.29
CA VAL A 40 12.23 -6.28 -5.68
C VAL A 40 12.77 -7.22 -6.75
N GLN A 41 12.01 -7.48 -7.82
CA GLN A 41 12.43 -8.33 -8.92
C GLN A 41 13.67 -7.78 -9.62
N ALA A 42 13.72 -6.45 -9.84
CA ALA A 42 14.85 -5.81 -10.51
C ALA A 42 16.13 -5.79 -9.67
N ARG A 43 16.03 -5.55 -8.36
CA ARG A 43 17.21 -5.34 -7.50
C ARG A 43 17.60 -6.57 -6.68
N PHE A 44 16.61 -7.33 -6.21
CA PHE A 44 16.77 -8.41 -5.22
C PHE A 44 15.88 -9.63 -5.56
N PRO A 45 16.02 -10.26 -6.74
CA PRO A 45 15.09 -11.30 -7.19
C PRO A 45 14.96 -12.49 -6.22
N ARG A 46 16.00 -12.79 -5.43
CA ARG A 46 16.01 -13.87 -4.43
C ARG A 46 15.03 -13.68 -3.27
N ILE A 47 14.46 -12.48 -3.11
CA ILE A 47 13.53 -12.16 -2.02
C ILE A 47 12.10 -11.94 -2.50
N GLU A 48 11.82 -12.14 -3.78
CA GLU A 48 10.50 -11.94 -4.37
C GLU A 48 9.41 -12.75 -3.64
N SER A 49 9.67 -14.02 -3.33
CA SER A 49 8.69 -14.85 -2.61
C SER A 49 8.41 -14.35 -1.19
N LEU A 50 9.38 -13.71 -0.53
CA LEU A 50 9.17 -13.05 0.76
C LEU A 50 8.33 -11.79 0.58
N ALA A 51 8.69 -10.97 -0.42
CA ALA A 51 7.98 -9.73 -0.71
C ALA A 51 6.49 -9.99 -0.99
N LYS A 52 6.16 -10.96 -1.86
CA LYS A 52 4.77 -11.35 -2.17
C LYS A 52 3.97 -11.68 -0.90
N LYS A 53 4.53 -12.50 0.00
CA LYS A 53 3.87 -12.86 1.25
C LYS A 53 3.63 -11.67 2.18
N VAL A 54 4.58 -10.75 2.26
CA VAL A 54 4.44 -9.60 3.17
C VAL A 54 3.44 -8.59 2.61
N ILE A 55 3.52 -8.25 1.32
CA ILE A 55 2.68 -7.20 0.73
C ILE A 55 1.20 -7.59 0.62
N GLU A 56 0.89 -8.89 0.53
CA GLU A 56 -0.50 -9.40 0.55
C GLU A 56 -1.20 -9.08 1.87
N ASN A 57 -0.45 -9.01 2.97
CA ASN A 57 -0.99 -8.74 4.31
C ASN A 57 -1.02 -7.25 4.66
N ILE A 58 -0.35 -6.39 3.90
CA ILE A 58 -0.33 -4.93 4.14
C ILE A 58 -1.62 -4.32 3.59
N THR A 59 -2.47 -3.81 4.48
CA THR A 59 -3.70 -3.08 4.14
C THR A 59 -3.53 -1.57 4.17
N GLU A 60 -2.50 -1.06 4.87
CA GLU A 60 -2.25 0.37 4.97
C GLU A 60 -1.34 0.89 3.84
N PRO A 61 -1.82 1.85 3.00
CA PRO A 61 -1.02 2.40 1.91
C PRO A 61 0.24 3.14 2.38
N ALA A 62 0.24 3.68 3.60
CA ALA A 62 1.39 4.38 4.15
C ALA A 62 2.58 3.41 4.37
N ILE A 63 2.32 2.27 5.01
CA ILE A 63 3.31 1.21 5.26
C ILE A 63 3.93 0.73 3.94
N LEU A 64 3.10 0.54 2.92
CA LEU A 64 3.54 0.06 1.62
C LEU A 64 4.45 1.09 0.90
N ARG A 65 4.14 2.38 0.99
CA ARG A 65 5.00 3.46 0.48
C ARG A 65 6.35 3.53 1.20
N GLU A 66 6.36 3.43 2.52
CA GLU A 66 7.61 3.42 3.30
C GLU A 66 8.48 2.21 2.94
N LEU A 67 7.86 1.06 2.72
CA LEU A 67 8.54 -0.16 2.28
C LEU A 67 9.12 0.01 0.87
N ILE A 68 8.39 0.63 -0.07
CA ILE A 68 8.90 0.99 -1.40
C ILE A 68 10.16 1.85 -1.29
N VAL A 69 10.13 2.90 -0.48
CA VAL A 69 11.29 3.79 -0.28
C VAL A 69 12.46 3.00 0.32
N SER A 70 12.21 2.23 1.39
CA SER A 70 13.23 1.44 2.08
C SER A 70 13.91 0.42 1.16
N ILE A 71 13.14 -0.31 0.37
CA ILE A 71 13.66 -1.28 -0.59
C ILE A 71 14.38 -0.58 -1.75
N SER A 72 13.96 0.61 -2.15
CA SER A 72 14.61 1.39 -3.22
C SER A 72 15.99 1.89 -2.83
N ILE A 73 16.20 2.22 -1.55
CA ILE A 73 17.50 2.73 -1.05
C ILE A 73 18.41 1.64 -0.49
N ALA A 74 17.88 0.45 -0.19
CA ALA A 74 18.67 -0.67 0.34
C ALA A 74 19.87 -0.97 -0.56
N ARG A 75 21.06 -1.15 0.00
CA ARG A 75 22.30 -1.40 -0.75
C ARG A 75 22.52 -2.87 -1.04
N ALA A 76 21.95 -3.74 -0.21
CA ALA A 76 22.14 -5.19 -0.30
C ALA A 76 20.84 -5.95 0.01
N GLU A 77 20.80 -7.20 -0.45
CA GLU A 77 19.67 -8.11 -0.21
C GLU A 77 19.35 -8.25 1.28
N LYS A 78 20.37 -8.29 2.15
CA LYS A 78 20.20 -8.40 3.60
C LYS A 78 19.40 -7.22 4.18
N GLU A 79 19.71 -5.99 3.76
CA GLU A 79 19.01 -4.78 4.19
C GLU A 79 17.56 -4.81 3.69
N ALA A 80 17.37 -5.19 2.42
CA ALA A 80 16.04 -5.33 1.83
C ALA A 80 15.18 -6.37 2.57
N ARG A 81 15.75 -7.52 2.95
CA ARG A 81 15.05 -8.52 3.79
C ARG A 81 14.68 -7.97 5.15
N GLN A 82 15.55 -7.18 5.77
CA GLN A 82 15.29 -6.58 7.08
C GLN A 82 14.10 -5.62 7.04
N SER A 83 13.95 -4.84 5.97
CA SER A 83 12.80 -3.96 5.78
C SER A 83 11.46 -4.72 5.81
N PHE A 84 11.40 -5.91 5.20
CA PHE A 84 10.21 -6.76 5.26
C PHE A 84 9.93 -7.31 6.66
N THR A 85 10.98 -7.65 7.42
CA THR A 85 10.81 -8.17 8.80
C THR A 85 10.38 -7.12 9.82
N GLY A 86 10.72 -5.85 9.58
CA GLY A 86 10.28 -4.73 10.42
C GLY A 86 8.77 -4.53 10.36
N VAL A 87 8.17 -4.67 9.17
CA VAL A 87 6.72 -4.54 8.96
C VAL A 87 5.95 -5.65 9.69
N THR A 88 6.39 -6.90 9.57
CA THR A 88 5.73 -8.04 10.25
C THR A 88 5.80 -8.02 11.79
N LYS A 89 6.67 -7.19 12.38
CA LYS A 89 6.75 -7.04 13.84
C LYS A 89 5.82 -5.95 14.38
N ALA A 90 5.57 -4.90 13.63
CA ALA A 90 4.67 -3.81 14.03
C ALA A 90 3.21 -4.30 14.16
N ASP A 91 2.80 -5.28 13.36
CA ASP A 91 1.45 -5.87 13.41
C ASP A 91 1.20 -6.75 14.67
N ASN A 92 2.24 -7.07 15.45
CA ASN A 92 2.15 -7.94 16.64
C ASN A 92 2.30 -7.18 17.99
N GLU A 93 2.40 -5.85 17.98
CA GLU A 93 2.48 -5.01 19.19
C GLU A 93 1.29 -4.03 19.31
N GLY A 94 0.15 -4.35 18.70
CA GLY A 94 -1.13 -3.70 19.00
C GLY A 94 -1.87 -4.43 20.13
N ILE A 95 -1.58 -4.05 21.38
CA ILE A 95 -2.43 -4.32 22.56
C ILE A 95 -3.52 -3.25 22.62
#